data_AF-A0A6B1EPZ2-F1
#
_entry.id   AF-A0A6B1EPZ2-F1
#
_cell.length_a   1.000
_cell.length_b   1.000
_cell.length_c   1.000
_cell.angle_alpha   90.00
_cell.angle_beta   90.00
_cell.angle_gamma   90.00
#
_symmetry.space_group_name_H-M   'P 1'
#
loop_
_entity.id
_entity.type
_entity.pdbx_description
1 polymer ?
#
loop_
_entity_poly.entity_id
_entity_poly.type
_entity_poly.pdbx_seq_one_letter_code
_entity_poly.pdbx_strand_id
1 'polypeptide(L)'
;MSNIENSTEIKVEHLLHSVKQLSPVELDEFTRKLTEWRRQREAVIGEDINPDASDAAILAFIRKNSQLPEKEHRRYWQLRRKSDGETLTDDELSEYQKLVRWLTVMNAKRLEALAILVQRWGRPVEEIMVELGLVVSHFEEPQFAEESTSESYTENHSGQRSDS
;
A
#
# COMPACT_ATOMS: atom_id res chain seq x y z
N MET A 1 -38.99 -0.65 25.86
CA MET A 1 -38.46 -0.24 24.55
C MET A 1 -37.13 -0.96 24.40
N SER A 2 -37.02 -1.83 23.39
CA SER A 2 -35.97 -2.86 23.34
C SER A 2 -34.60 -2.28 23.00
N ASN A 3 -33.62 -2.59 23.86
CA ASN A 3 -32.19 -2.49 23.59
C ASN A 3 -31.85 -3.35 22.38
N ILE A 4 -31.22 -2.76 21.36
CA ILE A 4 -30.57 -3.48 20.27
C ILE A 4 -29.09 -3.53 20.63
N GLU A 5 -28.67 -4.61 21.29
CA GLU A 5 -27.29 -5.02 21.40
C GLU A 5 -27.18 -6.41 20.77
N ASN A 6 -26.49 -6.52 19.63
CA ASN A 6 -25.21 -7.23 19.53
C ASN A 6 -24.83 -7.50 18.08
N SER A 7 -23.73 -6.84 17.69
CA SER A 7 -22.91 -7.17 16.54
C SER A 7 -22.49 -8.64 16.63
N THR A 8 -23.08 -9.49 15.79
CA THR A 8 -22.66 -10.89 15.67
C THR A 8 -21.35 -10.90 14.87
N GLU A 9 -20.26 -11.23 15.56
CA GLU A 9 -18.97 -11.50 14.96
C GLU A 9 -19.10 -12.76 14.07
N ILE A 10 -19.40 -12.56 12.79
CA ILE A 10 -19.46 -13.65 11.81
C ILE A 10 -18.02 -14.12 11.58
N LYS A 11 -17.65 -15.24 12.21
CA LYS A 11 -16.36 -15.89 11.97
C LYS A 11 -16.30 -16.43 10.55
N VAL A 12 -15.11 -16.39 9.95
CA VAL A 12 -14.86 -16.74 8.55
C VAL A 12 -15.37 -18.15 8.21
N GLU A 13 -15.28 -19.07 9.16
CA GLU A 13 -15.72 -20.46 9.03
C GLU A 13 -17.23 -20.57 8.84
N HIS A 14 -18.02 -19.74 9.54
CA HIS A 14 -19.47 -19.70 9.40
C HIS A 14 -19.89 -19.12 8.05
N LEU A 15 -19.18 -18.09 7.57
CA LEU A 15 -19.42 -17.53 6.24
C LEU A 15 -19.12 -18.56 5.14
N LEU A 16 -18.00 -19.28 5.24
CA LEU A 16 -17.64 -20.33 4.28
C LEU A 16 -18.64 -21.49 4.27
N HIS A 17 -19.21 -21.83 5.44
CA HIS A 17 -20.26 -22.83 5.50
C HIS A 17 -21.51 -22.39 4.72
N SER A 18 -21.93 -21.13 4.87
CA SER A 18 -23.07 -20.58 4.14
C SER A 18 -22.82 -20.50 2.63
N VAL A 19 -21.61 -20.10 2.21
CA VAL A 19 -21.25 -20.04 0.78
C VAL A 19 -21.29 -21.42 0.12
N LYS A 20 -20.90 -22.48 0.84
CA LYS A 20 -20.95 -23.87 0.33
C LYS A 20 -22.37 -24.39 0.09
N GLN A 21 -23.38 -23.79 0.70
CA GLN A 21 -24.78 -24.20 0.55
C GLN A 21 -25.50 -23.46 -0.59
N LEU A 22 -24.85 -22.49 -1.23
CA LEU A 22 -25.42 -21.73 -2.35
C LEU A 22 -25.65 -22.64 -3.56
N SER A 23 -26.74 -22.42 -4.27
CA SER A 23 -26.92 -23.01 -5.60
C SER A 23 -25.87 -22.46 -6.58
N PRO A 24 -25.61 -23.15 -7.72
CA PRO A 24 -24.62 -22.68 -8.69
C PRO A 24 -24.88 -21.24 -9.20
N VAL A 25 -26.14 -20.84 -9.34
CA VAL A 25 -26.52 -19.49 -9.77
C VAL A 25 -26.22 -18.46 -8.67
N GLU A 26 -26.57 -18.77 -7.42
CA GLU A 26 -26.30 -17.89 -6.29
C GLU A 26 -24.81 -17.77 -5.97
N LEU A 27 -24.04 -18.83 -6.21
CA LEU A 27 -22.58 -18.81 -6.10
C LEU A 27 -21.96 -17.88 -7.14
N ASP A 28 -22.43 -17.92 -8.40
CA ASP A 28 -22.00 -17.00 -9.45
C ASP A 28 -22.33 -15.54 -9.11
N GLU A 29 -23.55 -15.29 -8.61
CA GLU A 29 -23.92 -13.97 -8.13
C GLU A 29 -23.08 -13.49 -6.93
N PHE A 30 -22.77 -14.39 -6.00
CA PHE A 30 -21.90 -14.12 -4.86
C PHE A 30 -20.48 -13.78 -5.33
N THR A 31 -19.91 -14.55 -6.27
CA THR A 31 -18.59 -14.28 -6.84
C THR A 31 -18.57 -12.94 -7.59
N ARG A 32 -19.61 -12.62 -8.36
CA ARG A 32 -19.75 -11.31 -9.03
C ARG A 32 -19.77 -10.17 -8.01
N LYS A 33 -20.61 -10.26 -6.96
CA LYS A 33 -20.71 -9.25 -5.90
C LYS A 33 -19.43 -9.13 -5.07
N LEU A 34 -18.75 -10.24 -4.79
CA LEU A 34 -17.47 -10.25 -4.08
C LEU A 34 -16.36 -9.61 -4.91
N THR A 35 -16.34 -9.88 -6.22
CA THR A 35 -15.40 -9.27 -7.16
C THR A 35 -15.64 -7.77 -7.31
N GLU A 36 -16.91 -7.37 -7.44
CA GLU A 36 -17.29 -5.96 -7.47
C GLU A 36 -16.94 -5.25 -6.16
N TRP A 37 -17.24 -5.86 -5.01
CA TRP A 37 -16.85 -5.33 -3.72
C TRP A 37 -15.33 -5.23 -3.54
N ARG A 38 -14.57 -6.22 -4.03
CA ARG A 38 -13.09 -6.16 -4.04
C ARG A 38 -12.61 -5.02 -4.91
N ARG A 39 -13.16 -4.86 -6.12
CA ARG A 39 -12.85 -3.73 -7.01
C ARG A 39 -13.21 -2.40 -6.38
N GLN A 40 -14.35 -2.28 -5.71
CA GLN A 40 -14.74 -1.06 -5.00
C GLN A 40 -13.84 -0.77 -3.80
N ARG A 41 -13.45 -1.81 -3.06
CA ARG A 41 -12.51 -1.70 -1.93
C ARG A 41 -11.09 -1.39 -2.38
N GLU A 42 -10.68 -1.86 -3.55
CA GLU A 42 -9.42 -1.52 -4.21
C GLU A 42 -9.48 -0.16 -4.93
N ALA A 43 -10.67 0.30 -5.35
CA ALA A 43 -10.92 1.64 -5.87
C ALA A 43 -10.87 2.72 -4.78
N VAL A 44 -11.00 2.33 -3.50
CA VAL A 44 -10.60 3.19 -2.37
C VAL A 44 -9.10 3.51 -2.42
N ILE A 45 -8.31 2.76 -3.21
CA ILE A 45 -6.91 3.02 -3.55
C ILE A 45 -6.80 3.46 -5.03
N GLY A 46 -7.58 4.47 -5.40
CA GLY A 46 -7.14 5.52 -6.31
C GLY A 46 -7.83 5.59 -7.67
N GLU A 47 -7.84 6.83 -8.15
CA GLU A 47 -8.12 7.32 -9.51
C GLU A 47 -7.52 6.44 -10.61
N ASP A 48 -8.30 6.17 -11.66
CA ASP A 48 -7.86 5.54 -12.92
C ASP A 48 -7.34 6.60 -13.89
N ILE A 49 -6.42 6.23 -14.77
CA ILE A 49 -5.89 7.16 -15.77
C ILE A 49 -6.86 7.33 -16.94
N ASN A 50 -7.24 8.57 -17.27
CA ASN A 50 -7.98 8.86 -18.49
C ASN A 50 -7.03 8.81 -19.70
N PRO A 51 -7.24 7.89 -20.68
CA PRO A 51 -6.36 7.75 -21.83
C PRO A 51 -6.41 8.96 -22.78
N ASP A 52 -7.39 9.85 -22.65
CA ASP A 52 -7.52 11.10 -23.42
C ASP A 52 -6.95 12.32 -22.68
N ALA A 53 -6.40 12.13 -21.47
CA ALA A 53 -5.75 13.21 -20.72
C ALA A 53 -4.54 13.78 -21.47
N SER A 54 -4.09 14.98 -21.10
CA SER A 54 -2.86 15.55 -21.66
C SER A 54 -1.64 14.73 -21.25
N ASP A 55 -0.57 14.78 -22.05
CA ASP A 55 0.68 14.08 -21.71
C ASP A 55 1.22 14.52 -20.34
N ALA A 56 1.11 15.81 -20.00
CA ALA A 56 1.51 16.33 -18.68
C ALA A 56 0.73 15.67 -17.52
N ALA A 57 -0.57 15.40 -17.70
CA ALA A 57 -1.38 14.72 -16.71
C ALA A 57 -1.01 13.23 -16.59
N ILE A 58 -0.75 12.56 -17.71
CA ILE A 58 -0.28 11.15 -17.73
C ILE A 58 1.09 11.05 -17.03
N LEU A 59 1.99 12.00 -17.27
CA LEU A 59 3.29 12.09 -16.61
C LEU A 59 3.17 12.31 -15.10
N ALA A 60 2.27 13.20 -14.66
CA ALA A 60 1.99 13.40 -13.25
C ALA A 60 1.44 12.12 -12.59
N PHE A 61 0.56 11.41 -13.29
CA PHE A 61 0.02 10.13 -12.84
C PHE A 61 1.11 9.05 -12.71
N ILE A 62 2.02 8.95 -13.67
CA ILE A 62 3.17 8.05 -13.61
C ILE A 62 4.03 8.37 -12.37
N ARG A 63 4.37 9.64 -12.14
CA ARG A 63 5.17 10.05 -10.97
C ARG A 63 4.47 9.70 -9.65
N LYS A 64 3.18 10.00 -9.53
CA LYS A 64 2.35 9.66 -8.37
C LYS A 64 2.33 8.15 -8.07
N ASN A 65 2.39 7.32 -9.10
CA ASN A 65 2.34 5.86 -8.99
C ASN A 65 3.73 5.19 -9.05
N SER A 66 4.82 5.96 -8.96
CA SER A 66 6.18 5.40 -9.03
C SER A 66 6.75 5.01 -7.67
N GLN A 67 6.25 5.58 -6.57
CA GLN A 67 6.71 5.31 -5.22
C GLN A 67 5.56 5.47 -4.22
N LEU A 68 5.62 4.74 -3.10
CA LEU A 68 4.73 4.96 -1.96
C LEU A 68 4.90 6.40 -1.43
N PRO A 69 3.90 6.95 -0.73
CA PRO A 69 4.12 8.16 0.05
C PRO A 69 5.26 7.95 1.06
N GLU A 70 5.97 9.03 1.36
CA GLU A 70 7.28 8.99 2.03
C GLU A 70 7.31 8.15 3.33
N LYS A 71 6.27 8.29 4.16
CA LYS A 71 6.16 7.55 5.43
C LYS A 71 6.07 6.04 5.19
N GLU A 72 5.19 5.64 4.28
CA GLU A 72 4.96 4.24 3.92
C GLU A 72 6.13 3.67 3.13
N HIS A 73 6.82 4.49 2.33
CA HIS A 73 8.04 4.10 1.63
C HIS A 73 9.17 3.79 2.61
N ARG A 74 9.39 4.65 3.63
CA ARG A 74 10.32 4.38 4.73
C ARG A 74 9.98 3.09 5.46
N ARG A 75 8.71 2.95 5.84
CA ARG A 75 8.23 1.77 6.57
C ARG A 75 8.43 0.48 5.75
N TYR A 76 8.15 0.53 4.46
CA TYR A 76 8.40 -0.58 3.53
C TYR A 76 9.87 -1.01 3.55
N TRP A 77 10.81 -0.07 3.43
CA TRP A 77 12.23 -0.39 3.42
C TRP A 77 12.75 -0.94 4.75
N GLN A 78 12.25 -0.43 5.88
CA GLN A 78 12.54 -0.98 7.20
C GLN A 78 12.08 -2.44 7.31
N LEU A 79 10.84 -2.72 6.90
CA LEU A 79 10.27 -4.07 6.94
C LEU A 79 10.92 -5.01 5.94
N ARG A 80 11.31 -4.52 4.76
CA ARG A 80 12.07 -5.28 3.76
C ARG A 80 13.42 -5.74 4.34
N ARG A 81 14.18 -4.82 4.96
CA ARG A 81 15.45 -5.16 5.64
C ARG A 81 15.28 -6.21 6.73
N LYS A 82 14.22 -6.08 7.54
CA LYS A 82 13.90 -7.10 8.55
C LYS A 82 13.51 -8.45 7.94
N SER A 83 12.78 -8.44 6.82
CA SER A 83 12.41 -9.64 6.07
C SER A 83 13.64 -10.39 5.56
N ASP A 84 14.61 -9.66 5.00
CA ASP A 84 15.85 -10.24 4.49
C ASP A 84 16.69 -10.87 5.62
N GLY A 85 16.54 -10.37 6.85
CA GLY A 85 17.11 -10.94 8.06
C GLY A 85 16.22 -11.94 8.82
N GLU A 86 15.05 -12.32 8.28
CA GLU A 86 14.08 -13.24 8.90
C GLU A 86 13.63 -12.83 10.33
N THR A 87 13.56 -11.53 10.61
CA THR A 87 13.27 -10.98 11.95
C THR A 87 11.90 -10.31 12.10
N LEU A 88 11.02 -10.46 11.10
CA LEU A 88 9.68 -9.88 11.16
C LEU A 88 8.80 -10.59 12.18
N THR A 89 8.06 -9.82 12.99
CA THR A 89 6.93 -10.35 13.76
C THR A 89 5.72 -10.60 12.84
N ASP A 90 4.72 -11.35 13.31
CA ASP A 90 3.50 -11.61 12.53
C ASP A 90 2.75 -10.32 12.13
N ASP A 91 2.70 -9.34 13.04
CA ASP A 91 2.09 -8.03 12.78
C ASP A 91 2.88 -7.24 11.73
N GLU A 92 4.21 -7.26 11.84
CA GLU A 92 5.10 -6.62 10.88
C GLU A 92 5.06 -7.29 9.50
N LEU A 93 4.92 -8.61 9.45
CA LEU A 93 4.71 -9.35 8.21
C LEU A 93 3.39 -8.97 7.54
N SER A 94 2.31 -8.88 8.32
CA SER A 94 1.00 -8.43 7.82
C SER A 94 1.06 -7.01 7.25
N GLU A 95 1.77 -6.11 7.93
CA GLU A 95 2.01 -4.75 7.46
C GLU A 95 2.85 -4.72 6.18
N TYR A 96 3.94 -5.49 6.13
CA TYR A 96 4.81 -5.60 4.96
C TYR A 96 4.03 -6.07 3.73
N GLN A 97 3.21 -7.12 3.90
CA GLN A 97 2.35 -7.62 2.83
C GLN A 97 1.32 -6.59 2.36
N LYS A 98 0.79 -5.72 3.24
CA LYS A 98 -0.10 -4.62 2.83
C LYS A 98 0.65 -3.61 1.96
N LEU A 99 1.86 -3.23 2.33
CA LEU A 99 2.68 -2.29 1.57
C LEU A 99 3.09 -2.86 0.20
N VAL A 100 3.45 -4.15 0.14
CA VAL A 100 3.74 -4.86 -1.12
C VAL A 100 2.51 -4.88 -2.05
N ARG A 101 1.33 -5.17 -1.51
CA ARG A 101 0.08 -5.13 -2.31
C ARG A 101 -0.18 -3.73 -2.85
N TRP A 102 0.02 -2.69 -2.05
CA TRP A 102 -0.16 -1.32 -2.49
C TRP A 102 0.83 -0.95 -3.61
N LEU A 103 2.12 -1.27 -3.46
CA LEU A 103 3.13 -1.11 -4.51
C LEU A 103 2.74 -1.83 -5.80
N THR A 104 2.19 -3.04 -5.69
CA THR A 104 1.76 -3.83 -6.85
C THR A 104 0.66 -3.11 -7.63
N VAL A 105 -0.34 -2.55 -6.94
CA VAL A 105 -1.43 -1.77 -7.56
C VAL A 105 -0.88 -0.50 -8.21
N MET A 106 0.01 0.24 -7.53
CA MET A 106 0.62 1.44 -8.09
C MET A 106 1.46 1.12 -9.33
N ASN A 107 2.22 0.03 -9.32
CA ASN A 107 3.01 -0.41 -10.47
C ASN A 107 2.12 -0.78 -11.67
N ALA A 108 1.00 -1.46 -11.46
CA ALA A 108 0.04 -1.74 -12.53
C ALA A 108 -0.48 -0.45 -13.17
N LYS A 109 -0.92 0.51 -12.35
CA LYS A 109 -1.38 1.84 -12.81
C LYS A 109 -0.29 2.60 -13.56
N ARG A 110 0.95 2.55 -13.06
CA ARG A 110 2.11 3.15 -13.74
C ARG A 110 2.35 2.53 -15.11
N LEU A 111 2.25 1.21 -15.23
CA LEU A 111 2.44 0.50 -16.50
C LEU A 111 1.35 0.82 -17.52
N GLU A 112 0.09 0.92 -17.08
CA GLU A 112 -1.02 1.36 -17.94
C GLU A 112 -0.77 2.78 -18.49
N ALA A 113 -0.34 3.70 -17.65
CA ALA A 113 -0.03 5.07 -18.07
C ALA A 113 1.19 5.13 -19.01
N LEU A 114 2.23 4.32 -18.76
CA LEU A 114 3.38 4.20 -19.67
C LEU A 114 2.97 3.64 -21.03
N ALA A 115 2.06 2.66 -21.08
CA ALA A 115 1.56 2.12 -22.34
C ALA A 115 0.86 3.17 -23.20
N ILE A 116 0.11 4.09 -22.57
CA ILE A 116 -0.52 5.21 -23.28
C ILE A 116 0.55 6.13 -23.91
N LEU A 117 1.62 6.47 -23.18
CA LEU A 117 2.71 7.30 -23.73
C LEU A 117 3.49 6.59 -24.84
N VAL A 118 3.78 5.30 -24.67
CA VAL A 118 4.43 4.48 -25.73
C VAL A 118 3.60 4.53 -27.01
N GLN A 119 2.29 4.36 -26.91
CA GLN A 119 1.38 4.40 -28.05
C GLN A 119 1.32 5.79 -28.70
N ARG A 120 1.25 6.86 -27.89
CA ARG A 120 1.14 8.23 -28.38
C ARG A 120 2.43 8.74 -29.02
N TRP A 121 3.57 8.46 -28.40
CA TRP A 121 4.86 8.97 -28.84
C TRP A 121 5.54 8.05 -29.86
N GLY A 122 5.09 6.80 -29.98
CA GLY A 122 5.67 5.81 -30.89
C GLY A 122 7.10 5.41 -30.52
N ARG A 123 7.45 5.52 -29.24
CA ARG A 123 8.81 5.30 -28.71
C ARG A 123 8.84 4.11 -27.75
N PRO A 124 9.95 3.36 -27.67
CA PRO A 124 10.07 2.25 -26.74
C PRO A 124 9.98 2.73 -25.29
N VAL A 125 9.39 1.90 -24.43
CA VAL A 125 9.15 2.23 -23.02
C VAL A 125 10.43 2.60 -22.26
N GLU A 126 11.55 1.97 -22.62
CA GLU A 126 12.86 2.22 -22.00
C GLU A 126 13.35 3.64 -22.24
N GLU A 127 13.23 4.16 -23.48
CA GLU A 127 13.58 5.54 -23.79
C GLU A 127 12.70 6.53 -23.02
N ILE A 128 11.40 6.25 -22.93
CA ILE A 128 10.46 7.08 -22.18
C ILE A 128 10.81 7.06 -20.69
N MET A 129 11.12 5.90 -20.12
CA MET A 129 11.50 5.79 -18.71
C MET A 129 12.82 6.52 -18.40
N VAL A 130 13.81 6.44 -19.29
CA VAL A 130 15.09 7.18 -19.15
C VAL A 130 14.85 8.68 -19.18
N GLU A 131 14.11 9.17 -20.18
CA GLU A 131 13.81 10.61 -20.33
C GLU A 131 13.05 11.18 -19.13
N LEU A 132 12.18 10.37 -18.53
CA LEU A 132 11.41 10.77 -17.36
C LEU A 132 12.18 10.64 -16.04
N GLY A 133 13.43 10.16 -16.06
CA GLY A 133 14.21 9.89 -14.85
C GLY A 133 13.60 8.78 -13.99
N LEU A 134 12.85 7.86 -14.60
CA LEU A 134 12.09 6.81 -13.94
C LEU A 134 12.80 5.45 -13.97
N VAL A 135 14.09 5.45 -14.27
CA VAL A 135 14.96 4.27 -14.12
C VAL A 135 15.06 4.00 -12.62
N VAL A 136 14.19 3.11 -12.13
CA VAL A 136 14.19 2.71 -10.73
C VAL A 136 15.29 1.67 -10.57
N SER A 137 16.36 2.05 -9.89
CA SER A 137 17.21 1.09 -9.18
C SER A 137 16.33 0.45 -8.08
N HIS A 138 15.70 -0.69 -8.37
CA HIS A 138 14.91 -1.44 -7.37
C HIS A 138 15.78 -2.06 -6.25
N PHE A 139 17.10 -1.88 -6.36
CA PHE A 139 18.12 -2.50 -5.52
C PHE A 139 18.85 -1.52 -4.61
N GLU A 140 18.81 -0.21 -4.89
CA GLU A 140 19.40 0.77 -3.98
C GLU A 140 18.37 1.23 -2.96
N GLU A 141 18.72 0.97 -1.70
CA GLU A 141 18.00 1.52 -0.57
C GLU A 141 18.12 3.07 -0.60
N PRO A 142 17.01 3.81 -0.52
CA PRO A 142 17.06 5.26 -0.42
C PRO A 142 17.75 5.67 0.89
N GLN A 143 18.65 6.65 0.81
CA GLN A 143 19.17 7.32 2.01
C GLN A 143 18.05 8.18 2.61
N PHE A 144 17.33 7.65 3.58
CA PHE A 144 16.44 8.45 4.41
C PHE A 144 17.29 9.25 5.40
N ALA A 145 17.06 10.55 5.51
CA ALA A 145 17.71 11.35 6.56
C ALA A 145 17.34 10.73 7.92
N GLU A 146 18.34 10.32 8.70
CA GLU A 146 18.12 9.86 10.06
C GLU A 146 17.52 11.03 10.85
N GLU A 147 16.27 10.90 11.29
CA GLU A 147 15.74 11.76 12.33
C GLU A 147 16.53 11.45 13.59
N SER A 148 17.46 12.35 13.93
CA SER A 148 18.16 12.38 15.21
C SER A 148 17.12 12.36 16.34
N THR A 149 16.78 11.19 16.85
CA THR A 149 16.08 11.03 18.13
C THR A 149 17.08 11.40 19.23
N SER A 150 17.28 12.71 19.41
CA SER A 150 17.90 13.27 20.60
C SER A 150 16.87 13.27 21.73
N GLU A 151 16.48 12.08 22.20
CA GLU A 151 15.83 11.95 23.51
C GLU A 151 16.93 12.07 24.58
N SER A 152 17.29 13.30 24.93
CA SER A 152 18.06 13.54 26.15
C SER A 152 17.12 13.36 27.35
N TYR A 153 17.10 12.16 27.90
CA TYR A 153 16.65 11.92 29.27
C TYR A 153 17.50 12.80 30.20
N THR A 154 16.95 13.91 30.70
CA THR A 154 17.49 14.54 31.92
C THR A 154 16.87 13.84 33.12
N GLU A 155 17.66 12.91 33.63
CA GLU A 155 17.52 12.23 34.91
C GLU A 155 17.67 13.26 36.05
N ASN A 156 16.56 13.84 36.52
CA ASN A 156 16.56 14.67 37.73
C ASN A 156 16.45 13.77 38.96
N HIS A 157 17.58 13.16 39.33
CA HIS A 157 17.80 12.64 40.68
C HIS A 157 18.38 13.75 41.57
N SER A 158 17.55 14.31 42.46
CA SER A 158 18.03 15.01 43.66
C SER A 158 17.12 14.71 44.84
N GLY A 159 17.47 13.68 45.57
CA GLY A 159 16.94 13.44 46.91
C GLY A 159 17.49 14.45 47.92
N GLN A 160 16.57 14.94 48.75
CA GLN A 160 16.65 14.94 50.21
C GLN A 160 17.74 15.73 50.98
N ARG A 161 17.26 16.34 52.09
CA ARG A 161 17.92 16.79 53.34
C ARG A 161 18.43 18.24 53.32
N SER A 162 18.30 19.06 54.36
CA SER A 162 17.78 18.89 55.73
C SER A 162 17.70 20.27 56.40
N ASP A 163 16.91 20.34 57.48
CA ASP A 163 16.83 21.39 58.50
C ASP A 163 18.15 22.09 58.86
N SER A 164 18.08 23.41 59.09
CA SER A 164 18.51 24.12 60.32
C SER A 164 18.11 25.59 60.24
#